data_AF-A0A1I1A6F2-F1
#
_entry.id   AF-A0A1I1A6F2-F1
#
_cell.length_a   1.000
_cell.length_b   1.000
_cell.length_c   1.000
_cell.angle_alpha   90.00
_cell.angle_beta   90.00
_cell.angle_gamma   90.00
#
_symmetry.space_group_name_H-M   'P 1'
#
loop_
_entity.id
_entity.type
_entity.pdbx_description
1 polymer ?
#
loop_
_entity_poly.entity_id
_entity_poly.type
_entity_poly.pdbx_seq_one_letter_code
_entity_poly.pdbx_strand_id
1 'polypeptide(L)'
;MDGKFVFGGEGAKIPGTDLGLSFTLFKVFLRPTGGTWRGYTTASNEGLLGAAFIESPVVEFVMTDLEDELPFEDLHAAPVDVTIDSTPFVGSGGTASLTLKRRSNDGVPEKSLTFFSDECDGASAAVGAIHFRATLLQLPEEEWDPSGTSYVPW
;
A
#
# COMPACT_ATOMS: atom_id res chain seq x y z
N MET A 1 15.94 -0.76 -2.92
CA MET A 1 14.71 -0.92 -3.72
C MET A 1 13.93 0.39 -3.76
N ASP A 2 13.51 0.82 -4.94
CA ASP A 2 12.58 1.96 -5.08
C ASP A 2 11.14 1.48 -5.06
N GLY A 3 10.21 2.33 -4.63
CA GLY A 3 8.80 2.04 -4.77
C GLY A 3 7.88 3.25 -4.76
N LYS A 4 6.62 2.99 -5.07
CA LYS A 4 5.49 3.92 -4.98
C LYS A 4 4.28 3.14 -4.47
N PHE A 5 3.37 3.79 -3.74
CA PHE A 5 2.05 3.23 -3.51
C PHE A 5 0.95 4.23 -3.84
N VAL A 6 -0.21 3.67 -4.15
CA VAL A 6 -1.45 4.40 -4.36
C VAL A 6 -2.52 3.70 -3.54
N PHE A 7 -3.19 4.45 -2.68
CA PHE A 7 -4.28 3.96 -1.84
C PHE A 7 -5.51 4.83 -2.08
N GLY A 8 -6.67 4.19 -2.22
CA GLY A 8 -7.95 4.87 -2.25
C GLY A 8 -8.98 4.03 -1.53
N GLY A 9 -9.70 4.62 -0.59
CA GLY A 9 -10.76 3.91 0.10
C GLY A 9 -11.68 4.80 0.91
N GLU A 10 -12.81 4.22 1.24
CA GLU A 10 -13.78 4.79 2.17
C GLU A 10 -14.30 3.70 3.12
N GLY A 11 -14.67 4.10 4.32
CA GLY A 11 -15.28 3.21 5.28
C GLY A 11 -16.07 3.93 6.37
N ALA A 12 -17.14 3.29 6.82
CA ALA A 12 -18.03 3.81 7.84
C ALA A 12 -18.44 2.69 8.80
N LYS A 13 -18.67 3.07 10.06
CA LYS A 13 -19.27 2.17 11.06
C LYS A 13 -20.79 2.18 10.90
N ILE A 14 -21.41 1.00 10.85
CA ILE A 14 -22.87 0.92 10.87
C ILE A 14 -23.36 1.30 12.29
N PRO A 15 -24.20 2.34 12.45
CA PRO A 15 -24.66 2.79 13.75
C PRO A 15 -25.32 1.67 14.56
N GLY A 16 -24.97 1.57 15.84
CA GLY A 16 -25.53 0.57 16.75
C GLY A 16 -24.99 -0.86 16.56
N THR A 17 -23.97 -1.04 15.71
CA THR A 17 -23.27 -2.33 15.53
C THR A 17 -21.77 -2.13 15.63
N ASP A 18 -21.00 -3.21 15.73
CA ASP A 18 -19.54 -3.19 15.58
C ASP A 18 -19.07 -3.50 14.15
N LEU A 19 -19.99 -3.53 13.18
CA LEU A 19 -19.67 -3.79 11.78
C LEU A 19 -19.20 -2.50 11.10
N GLY A 20 -18.01 -2.56 10.51
CA GLY A 20 -17.51 -1.58 9.55
C GLY A 20 -17.84 -2.02 8.13
N LEU A 21 -18.35 -1.11 7.31
CA LEU A 21 -18.38 -1.25 5.86
C LEU A 21 -17.21 -0.44 5.33
N SER A 22 -16.31 -1.08 4.60
CA SER A 22 -15.24 -0.37 3.90
C SER A 22 -15.01 -0.94 2.53
N PHE A 23 -14.46 -0.12 1.65
CA PHE A 23 -13.94 -0.51 0.36
C PHE A 23 -12.61 0.21 0.16
N THR A 24 -11.58 -0.56 -0.19
CA THR A 24 -10.23 -0.05 -0.39
C THR A 24 -9.64 -0.66 -1.65
N LEU A 25 -8.89 0.17 -2.37
CA LEU A 25 -8.05 -0.20 -3.49
C LEU A 25 -6.62 0.21 -3.15
N PHE A 26 -5.69 -0.71 -3.36
CA PHE A 26 -4.29 -0.50 -3.07
C PHE A 26 -3.46 -0.98 -4.25
N LYS A 27 -2.62 -0.10 -4.77
CA LYS A 27 -1.54 -0.42 -5.71
C LYS A 27 -0.20 -0.17 -5.06
N VAL A 28 0.76 -1.06 -5.29
CA VAL A 28 2.17 -0.86 -4.91
C VAL A 28 3.05 -1.20 -6.10
N PHE A 29 4.03 -0.35 -6.34
CA PHE A 29 5.02 -0.49 -7.40
C PHE A 29 6.37 -0.64 -6.74
N LEU A 30 7.12 -1.65 -7.14
CA LEU A 30 8.44 -1.95 -6.60
C LEU A 30 9.44 -2.13 -7.74
N ARG A 31 10.65 -1.61 -7.55
CA ARG A 31 11.77 -1.79 -8.45
C ARG A 31 13.00 -2.20 -7.64
N PRO A 32 13.42 -3.48 -7.72
CA PRO A 32 14.70 -3.93 -7.17
C PRO A 32 15.86 -3.10 -7.70
N THR A 33 16.96 -3.07 -6.97
CA THR A 33 18.15 -2.30 -7.34
C THR A 33 18.71 -2.79 -8.69
N GLY A 34 18.64 -1.93 -9.72
CA GLY A 34 19.04 -2.28 -11.10
C GLY A 34 18.02 -3.11 -11.89
N GLY A 35 16.84 -3.37 -11.32
CA GLY A 35 15.75 -4.13 -11.94
C GLY A 35 14.73 -3.27 -12.69
N THR A 36 13.70 -3.93 -13.20
CA THR A 36 12.53 -3.27 -13.81
C THR A 36 11.44 -3.03 -12.77
N TRP A 37 10.58 -2.05 -13.01
CA TRP A 37 9.37 -1.86 -12.22
C TRP A 37 8.45 -3.07 -12.32
N ARG A 38 7.75 -3.38 -11.22
CA ARG A 38 6.59 -4.28 -11.18
C ARG A 38 5.48 -3.63 -10.38
N GLY A 39 4.26 -3.70 -10.90
CA GLY A 39 3.07 -3.19 -10.24
C GLY A 39 2.22 -4.32 -9.68
N TYR A 40 1.68 -4.10 -8.48
CA TYR A 40 0.75 -5.01 -7.82
C TYR A 40 -0.48 -4.26 -7.35
N THR A 41 -1.63 -4.94 -7.30
CA THR A 41 -2.91 -4.38 -6.90
C THR A 41 -3.68 -5.33 -6.03
N THR A 42 -4.56 -4.77 -5.20
CA THR A 42 -5.56 -5.54 -4.45
C THR A 42 -6.74 -4.66 -4.05
N ALA A 43 -7.81 -5.31 -3.61
CA ALA A 43 -8.97 -4.67 -3.02
C ALA A 43 -9.31 -5.37 -1.70
N SER A 44 -9.73 -4.60 -0.69
CA SER A 44 -10.19 -5.15 0.58
C SER A 44 -11.41 -4.41 1.10
N ASN A 45 -12.27 -5.14 1.83
CA ASN A 45 -13.41 -4.57 2.55
C ASN A 45 -13.11 -4.39 4.05
N GLU A 46 -11.84 -4.47 4.43
CA GLU A 46 -11.37 -4.35 5.80
C GLU A 46 -10.62 -3.03 6.02
N GLY A 47 -10.53 -2.63 7.30
CA GLY A 47 -9.39 -1.83 7.75
C GLY A 47 -9.50 -0.33 7.66
N LEU A 48 -10.60 0.23 7.12
CA LEU A 48 -10.76 1.67 6.98
C LEU A 48 -11.98 2.21 7.71
N LEU A 49 -11.76 3.28 8.49
CA LEU A 49 -12.79 4.17 9.01
C LEU A 49 -12.45 5.61 8.62
N GLY A 50 -13.33 6.25 7.87
CA GLY A 50 -13.09 7.54 7.22
C GLY A 50 -12.91 7.38 5.72
N ALA A 51 -12.31 8.37 5.08
CA ALA A 51 -11.94 8.33 3.67
C ALA A 51 -10.48 8.72 3.53
N ALA A 52 -9.75 8.00 2.69
CA ALA A 52 -8.38 8.34 2.37
C ALA A 52 -8.09 8.02 0.89
N PHE A 53 -7.46 8.99 0.25
CA PHE A 53 -6.85 8.90 -1.05
C PHE A 53 -5.40 9.38 -0.90
N ILE A 54 -4.43 8.50 -1.11
CA ILE A 54 -3.02 8.78 -0.87
C ILE A 54 -2.25 8.27 -2.08
N GLU A 55 -1.56 9.17 -2.75
CA GLU A 55 -0.57 8.86 -3.77
C GLU A 55 0.81 9.26 -3.26
N SER A 56 1.72 8.30 -3.24
CA SER A 56 3.10 8.57 -2.83
C SER A 56 3.96 8.97 -4.03
N PRO A 57 5.05 9.74 -3.82
CA PRO A 57 6.10 9.83 -4.81
C PRO A 57 6.85 8.49 -4.90
N VAL A 58 7.75 8.38 -5.88
CA VAL A 58 8.74 7.31 -5.92
C VAL A 58 9.83 7.62 -4.90
N VAL A 59 10.00 6.76 -3.90
CA VAL A 59 11.09 6.88 -2.92
C VAL A 59 11.73 5.52 -2.66
N GLU A 60 12.85 5.52 -1.95
CA GLU A 60 13.49 4.28 -1.49
C GLU A 60 12.70 3.63 -0.35
N PHE A 61 12.45 2.32 -0.45
CA PHE A 61 11.85 1.56 0.64
C PHE A 61 12.95 1.04 1.57
N VAL A 62 12.74 1.22 2.87
CA VAL A 62 13.61 0.67 3.90
C VAL A 62 13.18 -0.76 4.18
N MET A 63 14.09 -1.68 3.90
CA MET A 63 13.94 -3.08 4.23
C MET A 63 14.35 -3.30 5.68
N THR A 64 13.41 -3.70 6.53
CA THR A 64 13.71 -4.11 7.91
C THR A 64 13.78 -5.64 7.93
N ASP A 65 14.83 -6.19 8.55
CA ASP A 65 15.02 -7.64 8.73
C ASP A 65 15.22 -8.46 7.43
N LEU A 66 15.71 -7.83 6.36
CA LEU A 66 16.07 -8.49 5.10
C LEU A 66 17.57 -8.35 4.83
N GLU A 67 18.21 -9.46 4.48
CA GLU A 67 19.59 -9.48 3.97
C GLU A 67 19.64 -9.30 2.45
N ASP A 68 18.52 -9.53 1.75
CA ASP A 68 18.37 -9.39 0.30
C ASP A 68 16.94 -8.97 -0.11
N GLU A 69 16.80 -8.48 -1.36
CA GLU A 69 15.53 -7.99 -1.93
C GLU A 69 14.62 -9.13 -2.44
N LEU A 70 15.13 -10.37 -2.50
CA LEU A 70 14.48 -11.54 -3.11
C LEU A 70 13.02 -11.77 -2.66
N PRO A 71 12.66 -11.58 -1.37
CA PRO A 71 11.29 -11.83 -0.93
C PRO A 71 10.24 -10.88 -1.52
N PHE A 72 10.65 -9.78 -2.14
CA PHE A 72 9.79 -8.74 -2.70
C PHE A 72 9.99 -8.54 -4.21
N GLU A 73 10.82 -9.34 -4.88
CA GLU A 73 10.99 -9.30 -6.33
C GLU A 73 9.72 -9.78 -7.07
N ASP A 74 8.98 -10.71 -6.48
CA ASP A 74 7.69 -11.20 -6.99
C ASP A 74 6.67 -11.32 -5.86
N LEU A 75 5.60 -10.52 -5.97
CA LEU A 75 4.49 -10.50 -5.04
C LEU A 75 3.19 -11.01 -5.67
N HIS A 76 3.23 -11.58 -6.88
CA HIS A 76 2.03 -12.15 -7.48
C HIS A 76 1.50 -13.31 -6.63
N ALA A 77 0.20 -13.27 -6.32
CA ALA A 77 -0.48 -14.22 -5.44
C ALA A 77 0.10 -14.28 -4.01
N ALA A 78 0.92 -13.31 -3.59
CA ALA A 78 1.50 -13.28 -2.27
C ALA A 78 0.47 -12.78 -1.23
N PRO A 79 0.26 -13.49 -0.11
CA PRO A 79 -0.51 -12.99 1.01
C PRO A 79 0.29 -11.94 1.78
N VAL A 80 -0.31 -10.78 2.00
CA VAL A 80 0.31 -9.65 2.69
C VAL A 80 -0.58 -9.07 3.79
N ASP A 81 0.06 -8.51 4.80
CA ASP A 81 -0.54 -7.54 5.70
C ASP A 81 -0.07 -6.14 5.28
N VAL A 82 -1.03 -5.24 5.05
CA VAL A 82 -0.78 -3.85 4.70
C VAL A 82 -1.15 -2.98 5.88
N THR A 83 -0.24 -2.09 6.26
CA THR A 83 -0.48 -1.04 7.24
C THR A 83 -0.13 0.30 6.62
N ILE A 84 -1.07 1.24 6.62
CA ILE A 84 -0.84 2.61 6.16
C ILE A 84 -1.14 3.55 7.32
N ASP A 85 -0.15 4.31 7.75
CA ASP A 85 -0.33 5.39 8.73
C ASP A 85 -0.18 6.72 7.99
N SER A 86 -1.12 7.65 8.21
CA SER A 86 -1.05 8.97 7.60
C SER A 86 -1.60 10.01 8.56
N THR A 87 -1.00 11.20 8.56
CA THR A 87 -1.60 12.36 9.22
C THR A 87 -2.78 12.87 8.38
N PRO A 88 -3.80 13.52 8.95
CA PRO A 88 -4.83 14.16 8.14
C PRO A 88 -4.24 15.25 7.23
N PHE A 89 -4.54 15.20 5.93
CA PHE A 89 -4.06 16.18 4.95
C PHE A 89 -5.04 16.33 3.77
N VAL A 90 -4.92 17.43 3.02
CA VAL A 90 -5.64 17.68 1.76
C VAL A 90 -4.68 18.38 0.79
N GLY A 91 -4.60 17.90 -0.44
CA GLY A 91 -3.67 18.40 -1.46
C GLY A 91 -2.31 17.74 -1.35
N SER A 92 -1.27 18.52 -1.61
CA SER A 92 0.13 18.08 -1.65
C SER A 92 0.86 18.26 -0.32
N GLY A 93 1.90 17.46 -0.08
CA GLY A 93 2.74 17.53 1.13
C GLY A 93 2.14 16.78 2.32
N GLY A 94 1.34 15.76 2.05
CA GLY A 94 0.84 14.84 3.05
C GLY A 94 1.94 13.90 3.54
N THR A 95 1.86 13.51 4.82
CA THR A 95 2.77 12.50 5.38
C THR A 95 2.08 11.15 5.47
N ALA A 96 2.73 10.12 4.92
CA ALA A 96 2.28 8.74 5.05
C ALA A 96 3.45 7.76 5.19
N SER A 97 3.22 6.70 5.96
CA SER A 97 4.07 5.52 6.01
C SER A 97 3.27 4.30 5.58
N LEU A 98 3.94 3.37 4.90
CA LEU A 98 3.38 2.10 4.49
C LEU A 98 4.29 0.99 5.01
N THR A 99 3.71 -0.01 5.66
CA THR A 99 4.38 -1.28 5.95
C THR A 99 3.68 -2.38 5.19
N LEU A 100 4.44 -3.06 4.32
CA LEU A 100 4.02 -4.24 3.60
C LEU A 100 4.73 -5.45 4.18
N LYS A 101 3.97 -6.33 4.83
CA LYS A 101 4.50 -7.55 5.44
C LYS A 101 4.07 -8.75 4.62
N ARG A 102 5.02 -9.46 4.02
CA ARG A 102 4.76 -10.72 3.32
C ARG A 102 4.61 -11.83 4.35
N ARG A 103 3.48 -12.53 4.33
CA ARG A 103 3.27 -13.69 5.20
C ARG A 103 4.01 -14.89 4.64
N SER A 104 4.64 -15.65 5.51
CA SER A 104 5.14 -16.97 5.14
C SER A 104 4.01 -17.99 5.21
N ASN A 105 3.82 -18.70 4.12
CA ASN A 105 3.41 -20.09 4.20
C ASN A 105 4.71 -20.87 4.45
N ASP A 106 4.73 -21.85 5.35
CA ASP A 106 5.85 -22.81 5.51
C ASP A 106 7.07 -22.41 6.39
N GLY A 107 6.92 -21.51 7.35
CA GLY A 107 7.92 -21.30 8.41
C GLY A 107 9.15 -20.45 8.04
N VAL A 108 9.09 -19.74 6.90
CA VAL A 108 10.01 -18.64 6.59
C VAL A 108 9.69 -17.46 7.53
N PRO A 109 10.69 -16.74 8.06
CA PRO A 109 10.44 -15.54 8.84
C PRO A 109 9.60 -14.55 8.02
N GLU A 110 8.57 -13.98 8.64
CA GLU A 110 7.82 -12.88 8.02
C GLU A 110 8.79 -11.74 7.72
N LYS A 111 8.69 -11.19 6.50
CA LYS A 111 9.55 -10.08 6.07
C LYS A 111 8.68 -8.85 5.85
N SER A 112 9.22 -7.69 6.19
CA SER A 112 8.52 -6.43 6.06
C SER A 112 9.33 -5.42 5.26
N LEU A 113 8.63 -4.71 4.39
CA LEU A 113 9.13 -3.58 3.64
C LEU A 113 8.43 -2.33 4.17
N THR A 114 9.19 -1.32 4.57
CA THR A 114 8.64 -0.06 5.11
C THR A 114 8.96 1.11 4.20
N PHE A 115 7.97 1.95 4.01
CA PHE A 115 8.02 3.18 3.24
C PHE A 115 7.63 4.34 4.15
N PHE A 116 8.26 5.49 3.93
CA PHE A 116 7.88 6.75 4.53
C PHE A 116 8.06 7.88 3.51
N SER A 117 7.09 8.79 3.45
CA SER A 117 7.19 10.04 2.69
C SER A 117 6.38 11.14 3.35
N ASP A 118 6.88 12.37 3.24
CA ASP A 118 6.26 13.64 3.62
C ASP A 118 5.82 14.48 2.40
N GLU A 119 5.83 13.86 1.22
CA GLU A 119 5.50 14.49 -0.07
C GLU A 119 4.33 13.77 -0.78
N CYS A 120 3.41 13.16 -0.01
CA CYS A 120 2.23 12.52 -0.59
C CYS A 120 1.21 13.54 -1.12
N ASP A 121 0.51 13.15 -2.17
CA ASP A 121 -0.62 13.87 -2.74
C ASP A 121 -1.94 13.16 -2.42
N GLY A 122 -3.04 13.93 -2.33
CA GLY A 122 -4.39 13.40 -2.18
C GLY A 122 -5.17 14.01 -1.01
N ALA A 123 -5.89 13.19 -0.26
CA ALA A 123 -6.58 13.60 0.95
C ALA A 123 -6.70 12.43 1.93
N SER A 124 -6.34 12.63 3.20
CA SER A 124 -6.56 11.63 4.25
C SER A 124 -7.38 12.22 5.38
N ALA A 125 -8.50 11.58 5.68
CA ALA A 125 -9.32 11.82 6.86
C ALA A 125 -9.49 10.53 7.68
N ALA A 126 -8.56 9.58 7.54
CA ALA A 126 -8.56 8.34 8.30
C ALA A 126 -8.38 8.62 9.80
N VAL A 127 -9.17 7.96 10.65
CA VAL A 127 -9.20 8.19 12.11
C VAL A 127 -8.12 7.36 12.85
N GLY A 128 -7.22 6.73 12.10
CA GLY A 128 -6.10 5.92 12.60
C GLY A 128 -5.40 5.21 11.45
N ALA A 129 -4.45 4.34 11.79
CA ALA A 129 -3.77 3.50 10.81
C ALA A 129 -4.76 2.54 10.13
N ILE A 130 -4.61 2.43 8.81
CA ILE A 130 -5.42 1.58 7.94
C ILE A 130 -4.73 0.23 7.89
N HIS A 131 -5.41 -0.82 8.33
CA HIS A 131 -4.85 -2.17 8.40
C HIS A 131 -5.74 -3.16 7.68
N PHE A 132 -5.24 -3.79 6.63
CA PHE A 132 -6.00 -4.81 5.92
C PHE A 132 -5.13 -5.97 5.47
N ARG A 133 -5.81 -7.09 5.27
CA ARG A 133 -5.25 -8.34 4.77
C ARG A 133 -5.65 -8.51 3.33
N ALA A 134 -4.70 -8.90 2.49
CA ALA A 134 -4.96 -9.06 1.07
C ALA A 134 -4.01 -10.05 0.40
N THR A 135 -4.43 -10.54 -0.76
CA THR A 135 -3.53 -11.17 -1.73
C THR A 135 -3.24 -10.16 -2.82
N LEU A 136 -1.96 -9.95 -3.12
CA LEU A 136 -1.56 -9.08 -4.22
C LEU A 136 -1.69 -9.80 -5.56
N LEU A 137 -2.25 -9.10 -6.54
CA LEU A 137 -2.29 -9.52 -7.94
C LEU A 137 -1.35 -8.63 -8.74
N GLN A 138 -0.70 -9.20 -9.74
CA GLN A 138 0.24 -8.45 -10.56
C GLN A 138 -0.55 -7.68 -11.60
N LEU A 139 -0.20 -6.41 -11.79
CA LEU A 139 -0.77 -5.58 -12.85
C LEU A 139 -0.28 -6.08 -14.22
N PRO A 140 -1.01 -5.78 -15.30
CA PRO A 140 -0.49 -5.95 -16.66
C PRO A 140 0.84 -5.20 -16.85
N GLU A 141 1.72 -5.71 -17.72
CA GLU A 141 3.07 -5.15 -17.94
C GLU A 141 3.04 -3.67 -18.36
N GLU A 142 2.04 -3.27 -19.14
CA GLU A 142 1.80 -1.90 -19.56
C GLU A 142 1.51 -0.93 -18.40
N GLU A 143 1.11 -1.45 -17.24
CA GLU A 143 0.84 -0.68 -16.02
C GLU A 143 1.98 -0.77 -15.00
N TRP A 144 3.12 -1.42 -15.30
CA TRP A 144 4.20 -1.54 -14.31
C TRP A 144 4.92 -0.23 -14.03
N ASP A 145 4.94 0.70 -14.97
CA ASP A 145 5.59 2.00 -14.78
C ASP A 145 4.70 2.93 -13.93
N PRO A 146 5.14 3.31 -12.72
CA PRO A 146 4.37 4.18 -11.84
C PRO A 146 4.19 5.62 -12.36
N SER A 147 4.99 6.05 -13.35
CA SER A 147 4.94 7.43 -13.88
C SER A 147 3.67 7.73 -14.68
N GLY A 148 3.07 6.70 -15.29
CA GLY A 148 1.77 6.82 -15.97
C GLY A 148 0.57 6.61 -15.05
N THR A 149 0.81 6.14 -13.82
CA THR A 149 -0.26 5.82 -12.87
C THR A 149 -0.50 7.00 -11.94
N SER A 150 -1.53 7.77 -12.25
CA SER A 150 -2.21 8.64 -11.28
C SER A 150 -3.50 7.96 -10.85
N TYR A 151 -3.88 8.12 -9.59
CA TYR A 151 -5.21 7.69 -9.20
C TYR A 151 -6.26 8.60 -9.84
N VAL A 152 -7.23 8.00 -10.51
CA VAL A 152 -8.40 8.70 -11.02
C VAL A 152 -9.52 8.45 -10.01
N PRO A 153 -9.90 9.42 -9.16
CA PRO A 153 -11.11 9.30 -8.37
C PRO A 153 -12.28 9.19 -9.36
N TRP A 154 -13.07 8.13 -9.21
CA TRP A 154 -14.26 7.83 -10.01
C TRP A 154 -15.29 8.97 -10.00
#